data_AF-A0A3C1Z6Y9-F1
#
_entry.id   AF-A0A3C1Z6Y9-F1
#
_cell.length_a   1.000
_cell.length_b   1.000
_cell.length_c   1.000
_cell.angle_alpha   90.00
_cell.angle_beta   90.00
_cell.angle_gamma   90.00
#
_symmetry.space_group_name_H-M   'P 1'
#
loop_
_entity.id
_entity.type
_entity.pdbx_description
1 polymer ?
#
loop_
_entity_poly.entity_id
_entity_poly.type
_entity_poly.pdbx_seq_one_letter_code
_entity_poly.pdbx_strand_id
1 'polypeptide(L)' 'MEPTATQCQFCWRIHDQGAGGGESAGWSDLSTFIRTHNLPTQDLRFSDGYCPQCTQLYCRLTQAHLYDS' A
#
# COMPACT_ATOMS: atom_id res chain seq x y z
N MET A 1 -14.24 6.31 -11.51
CA MET A 1 -14.02 6.07 -10.07
C MET A 1 -12.54 6.25 -9.81
N GLU A 2 -12.19 7.19 -8.94
CA GLU A 2 -10.82 7.40 -8.46
C GLU A 2 -10.40 6.20 -7.59
N PRO A 3 -9.13 5.76 -7.65
CA PRO A 3 -8.67 4.63 -6.85
C PRO A 3 -8.73 4.98 -5.35
N THR A 4 -9.58 4.29 -4.60
CA THR A 4 -9.78 4.53 -3.16
C THR A 4 -8.71 3.89 -2.28
N ALA A 5 -7.74 3.21 -2.88
CA ALA A 5 -6.70 2.50 -2.16
C ALA A 5 -5.35 2.56 -2.90
N THR A 6 -4.27 2.44 -2.14
CA THR A 6 -2.89 2.45 -2.65
C THR A 6 -2.26 1.09 -2.48
N GLN A 7 -1.67 0.53 -3.54
CA GLN A 7 -0.93 -0.73 -3.49
C GLN A 7 0.57 -0.46 -3.40
N CYS A 8 1.23 -1.17 -2.48
CA CYS A 8 2.67 -1.15 -2.36
C CYS A 8 3.30 -1.94 -3.51
N GLN A 9 4.12 -1.29 -4.33
CA GLN A 9 4.75 -1.94 -5.48
C GLN A 9 5.80 -3.00 -5.12
N PHE A 10 6.27 -3.02 -3.86
CA PHE A 10 7.25 -4.02 -3.39
C PHE A 10 6.63 -5.23 -2.67
N CYS A 11 5.64 -5.02 -1.80
CA CYS A 11 5.09 -6.10 -0.97
C CYS A 11 3.60 -6.35 -1.21
N TRP A 12 3.00 -5.65 -2.19
CA TRP A 12 1.61 -5.78 -2.62
C TRP A 12 0.54 -5.58 -1.53
N ARG A 13 0.94 -5.07 -0.36
CA ARG A 13 -0.02 -4.61 0.65
C ARG A 13 -0.79 -3.41 0.13
N ILE A 14 -2.01 -3.28 0.64
CA ILE A 14 -2.98 -2.28 0.22
C ILE A 14 -3.25 -1.38 1.42
N HIS A 15 -3.11 -0.07 1.18
CA HIS A 15 -3.53 0.96 2.10
C HIS A 15 -4.94 1.41 1.70
N ASP A 16 -5.89 1.16 2.58
CA ASP A 16 -7.22 1.75 2.46
C ASP A 16 -7.12 3.24 2.78
N GLN A 17 -7.45 4.10 1.80
CA GLN A 17 -7.51 5.54 2.04
C GLN A 17 -8.88 5.98 2.56
N GLY A 18 -9.83 5.05 2.76
CA GLY A 18 -11.06 5.24 3.51
C GLY A 18 -11.92 6.41 3.02
N ALA A 19 -12.95 6.11 2.22
CA ALA A 19 -13.99 7.10 1.91
C ALA A 19 -14.85 7.51 3.13
N GLY A 20 -14.59 6.97 4.34
CA GLY A 20 -15.33 7.31 5.54
C GLY A 20 -14.54 6.94 6.79
N GLY A 21 -14.32 7.93 7.66
CA GLY A 21 -13.61 7.76 8.92
C GLY A 21 -14.30 6.75 9.83
N GLY A 22 -13.56 5.74 10.27
CA GLY A 22 -14.05 4.82 11.30
C GLY A 22 -13.06 3.73 11.66
N GLU A 23 -12.48 3.04 10.68
CA GLU A 23 -11.73 1.82 10.97
C GLU A 23 -10.35 1.84 10.29
N SER A 24 -9.33 2.12 11.10
CA SER A 24 -7.91 1.83 10.91
C SER A 24 -7.37 1.92 9.48
N ALA A 25 -7.09 3.15 9.01
CA ALA A 25 -6.25 3.40 7.84
C ALA A 25 -4.88 2.72 8.02
N GLY A 26 -4.73 1.53 7.44
CA GLY A 26 -3.60 0.66 7.68
C GLY A 26 -3.28 -0.18 6.46
N TRP A 27 -2.00 -0.54 6.30
CA TRP A 27 -1.56 -1.43 5.25
C TRP A 27 -1.95 -2.87 5.57
N SER A 28 -2.77 -3.49 4.73
CA SER A 28 -3.25 -4.87 4.86
C SER A 28 -2.95 -5.68 3.60
N ASP A 29 -3.09 -7.00 3.67
CA ASP A 29 -3.04 -7.84 2.47
C ASP A 29 -4.32 -7.74 1.62
N LEU A 30 -4.25 -8.18 0.36
CA LEU A 30 -5.37 -8.12 -0.57
C LEU A 30 -6.62 -8.89 -0.07
N SER A 31 -6.44 -10.05 0.56
CA SER A 31 -7.55 -10.86 1.05
C SER A 31 -8.28 -10.15 2.20
N THR A 32 -7.54 -9.53 3.11
CA THR A 32 -8.08 -8.72 4.19
C THR A 32 -8.83 -7.51 3.64
N PHE A 33 -8.26 -6.80 2.67
CA PHE A 33 -8.91 -5.67 2.01
C PHE A 33 -10.23 -6.06 1.32
N ILE A 34 -10.22 -7.13 0.52
CA ILE A 34 -11.44 -7.63 -0.16
C ILE A 34 -12.51 -7.99 0.86
N ARG A 35 -12.14 -8.67 1.95
CA ARG A 35 -13.08 -9.08 3.01
C ARG A 35 -13.68 -7.87 3.73
N THR A 36 -12.86 -6.87 4.06
CA THR A 36 -13.31 -5.68 4.79
C THR A 36 -14.29 -4.84 3.97
N HIS A 37 -14.04 -4.67 2.66
CA HIS A 37 -14.88 -3.82 1.82
C HIS A 37 -15.97 -4.58 1.04
N ASN A 38 -16.02 -5.92 1.15
CA ASN A 38 -16.93 -6.80 0.40
C ASN A 38 -16.92 -6.48 -1.12
N LEU A 39 -15.74 -6.23 -1.69
CA LEU A 39 -15.60 -5.75 -3.06
C LEU A 39 -15.50 -6.92 -4.06
N PRO A 40 -16.15 -6.82 -5.24
CA PRO A 40 -15.89 -7.74 -6.34
C PRO A 40 -14.46 -7.51 -6.86
N THR A 41 -13.69 -8.58 -7.00
CA THR A 41 -12.26 -8.58 -7.37
C THR A 41 -11.94 -7.92 -8.72
N GLN A 42 -12.94 -7.69 -9.56
CA GLN A 42 -12.80 -7.33 -10.98
C GLN A 42 -12.70 -5.82 -11.22
N ASP A 43 -13.11 -4.98 -10.25
CA ASP A 43 -13.17 -3.52 -10.39
C ASP A 43 -12.21 -2.76 -9.47
N LEU A 44 -11.26 -3.47 -8.85
CA LEU A 44 -10.31 -2.86 -7.93
C LEU A 44 -9.22 -2.12 -8.71
N ARG A 45 -9.24 -0.79 -8.63
CA ARG A 45 -8.14 0.06 -9.09
C ARG A 45 -7.37 0.58 -7.89
N PHE A 46 -6.07 0.30 -7.88
CA PHE A 46 -5.15 0.79 -6.88
C PHE A 46 -4.26 1.88 -7.47
N SER A 47 -3.96 2.89 -6.65
CA SER A 47 -2.86 3.81 -6.92
C SER A 47 -1.53 3.15 -6.56
N ASP A 48 -0.47 3.47 -7.28
CA ASP A 48 0.86 2.97 -6.96
C ASP A 48 1.46 3.74 -5.78
N GLY A 49 2.12 3.02 -4.88
CA GLY A 49 2.85 3.63 -3.78
C GLY A 49 3.79 2.66 -3.09
N TYR A 50 4.30 3.08 -1.93
CA TYR A 50 5.16 2.26 -1.08
C TYR A 50 4.68 2.32 0.36
N CYS A 51 4.64 1.17 1.02
CA CYS A 51 4.36 1.12 2.45
C CYS A 51 5.59 1.58 3.26
N PRO A 52 5.41 2.08 4.50
CA PRO A 52 6.50 2.59 5.33
C PRO A 52 7.67 1.62 5.49
N GLN A 53 7.39 0.31 5.58
CA GLN A 53 8.43 -0.72 5.69
C GLN A 53 9.26 -0.84 4.41
N CYS A 54 8.62 -0.80 3.24
CA CYS A 54 9.31 -0.84 1.95
C CYS A 54 10.06 0.47 1.67
N THR A 55 9.49 1.62 2.04
CA THR A 55 10.17 2.92 1.95
C THR A 55 11.43 2.94 2.81
N GLN A 56 11.35 2.49 4.07
CA GLN A 56 12.52 2.41 4.96
C GLN A 56 13.59 1.46 4.41
N LEU A 57 13.20 0.30 3.87
CA LEU A 57 14.14 -0.63 3.26
C LEU A 57 14.84 0.00 2.05
N TYR A 58 14.08 0.63 1.16
CA TYR A 58 14.63 1.32 0.00
C TYR A 58 15.59 2.46 0.40
N CYS A 59 15.24 3.27 1.40
CA CYS A 59 16.11 4.32 1.92
C CYS A 59 17.42 3.75 2.50
N ARG A 60 17.37 2.63 3.23
CA ARG A 60 18.59 2.00 3.77
C ARG A 60 19.49 1.47 2.64
N LEU A 61 18.90 0.82 1.65
CA LEU A 61 19.65 0.28 0.51
C LEU A 61 20.31 1.40 -0.30
N THR A 62 19.59 2.49 -0.55
CA THR A 62 20.13 3.63 -1.32
C THR A 62 21.12 4.49 -0.53
N GLN A 63 20.96 4.64 0.79
CA GLN A 63 21.94 5.32 1.64
C GLN A 63 23.27 4.56 1.76
N ALA A 64 23.24 3.22 1.72
CA ALA A 64 24.46 2.41 1.74
C ALA A 64 25.35 2.66 0.50
N HIS A 65 24.78 3.14 -0.61
CA HIS A 65 25.54 3.46 -1.83
C HIS A 65 26.15 4.87 -1.83
N LEU A 66 25.85 5.74 -0.87
CA LEU A 66 26.42 7.10 -0.81
C LEU A 66 27.77 7.18 -0.09
N TYR A 67 28.21 6.10 0.57
CA TYR A 67 29.48 6.03 1.31
C TYR A 67 30.59 5.27 0.57
N ASP A 68 30.32 4.80 -0.65
CA ASP A 68 31.24 3.99 -1.47
C ASP A 68 31.59 4.74 -2.78
N SER A 69 31.85 6.05 -2.68
CA SER A 69 32.32 6.90 -3.78
C SER A 69 33.43 7.84 -3.33
#